data_AF-M3HEE0-F1
#
_entry.id   AF-M3HEE0-F1
#
_cell.length_a   1.000
_cell.length_b   1.000
_cell.length_c   1.000
_cell.angle_alpha   90.00
_cell.angle_beta   90.00
_cell.angle_gamma   90.00
#
_symmetry.space_group_name_H-M   'P 1'
#
loop_
_entity.id
_entity.type
_entity.pdbx_description
1 polymer ?
#
loop_
_entity_poly.entity_id
_entity_poly.type
_entity_poly.pdbx_seq_one_letter_code
_entity_poly.pdbx_strand_id
1 'polypeptide(L)'
;MDNELMRNNYQNVIFADTFAQMIKILEDLYNCDPESKFVSHVLDKEIKMILLHNVSAFYFDFQVLDQYNYTDLGFSKFNKNIPEEHYYKNLSYLIKKINAKYNCLSVVTSYDYEFNCGLQGSYQYNPKDEYQKFTKMPSTFVKSFDTAVHINKNQEIEMINKSQIV
;
A
#
# COMPACT_ATOMS: atom_id res chain seq x y z
N MET A 1 2.82 14.89 1.24
CA MET A 1 3.95 14.53 0.35
C MET A 1 3.51 14.79 -1.09
N ASP A 2 4.33 15.48 -1.86
CA ASP A 2 4.00 15.88 -3.24
C ASP A 2 4.20 14.71 -4.22
N ASN A 3 3.15 14.36 -4.96
CA ASN A 3 3.16 13.27 -5.94
C ASN A 3 4.09 13.59 -7.11
N GLU A 4 4.27 14.86 -7.49
CA GLU A 4 5.16 15.25 -8.59
C GLU A 4 6.62 15.06 -8.22
N LEU A 5 6.98 15.42 -6.99
CA LEU A 5 8.33 15.22 -6.48
C LEU A 5 8.71 13.73 -6.46
N MET A 6 7.78 12.85 -6.08
CA MET A 6 8.03 11.40 -6.14
C MET A 6 8.18 10.93 -7.59
N ARG A 7 7.36 11.40 -8.54
CA ARG A 7 7.46 10.97 -9.94
C ARG A 7 8.80 11.36 -10.58
N ASN A 8 9.31 12.54 -10.27
CA ASN A 8 10.53 13.07 -10.88
C ASN A 8 11.82 12.41 -10.36
N ASN A 9 11.77 11.69 -9.24
CA ASN A 9 12.95 11.07 -8.61
C ASN A 9 13.08 9.56 -8.90
N TYR A 10 12.16 8.96 -9.67
CA TYR A 10 12.17 7.52 -9.97
C TYR A 10 12.22 7.28 -11.48
N GLN A 11 13.11 6.36 -11.89
CA GLN A 11 13.36 6.08 -13.31
C GLN A 11 12.20 5.34 -14.00
N ASN A 12 11.47 4.51 -13.26
CA ASN A 12 10.37 3.70 -13.79
C ASN A 12 9.15 3.92 -12.89
N VAL A 13 8.14 4.60 -13.42
CA VAL A 13 6.90 4.90 -12.72
C VAL A 13 5.78 4.13 -13.38
N ILE A 14 5.11 3.28 -12.60
CA ILE A 14 3.95 2.50 -13.05
C ILE A 14 2.73 2.96 -12.27
N PHE A 15 1.67 3.34 -12.97
CA PHE A 15 0.42 3.79 -12.36
C PHE A 15 -0.52 2.60 -12.11
N ALA A 16 -1.15 2.62 -10.95
CA ALA A 16 -2.24 1.72 -10.59
C ALA A 16 -3.45 2.58 -10.19
N ASP A 17 -4.53 2.46 -10.95
CA ASP A 17 -5.76 3.22 -10.71
C ASP A 17 -6.65 2.52 -9.67
N THR A 18 -6.47 1.21 -9.50
CA THR A 18 -7.23 0.38 -8.56
C THR A 18 -6.30 -0.51 -7.75
N PHE A 19 -6.80 -0.98 -6.60
CA PHE A 19 -6.06 -1.93 -5.78
C PHE A 19 -5.77 -3.24 -6.53
N ALA A 20 -6.75 -3.77 -7.27
CA ALA A 20 -6.58 -4.99 -8.06
C ALA A 20 -5.48 -4.84 -9.11
N GLN A 21 -5.40 -3.68 -9.78
CA GLN A 21 -4.31 -3.38 -10.71
C GLN A 21 -2.95 -3.32 -10.01
N MET A 22 -2.87 -2.72 -8.82
CA MET A 22 -1.63 -2.71 -8.01
C MET A 22 -1.17 -4.13 -7.69
N ILE A 23 -2.08 -5.00 -7.25
CA ILE A 23 -1.76 -6.41 -7.00
C ILE A 23 -1.24 -7.09 -8.26
N LYS A 24 -1.92 -6.92 -9.40
CA LYS A 24 -1.50 -7.51 -10.67
C LYS A 24 -0.10 -7.03 -11.10
N ILE A 25 0.21 -5.74 -10.95
CA ILE A 25 1.55 -5.20 -11.25
C ILE A 25 2.62 -5.90 -10.41
N LEU A 26 2.37 -6.08 -9.11
CA LEU A 26 3.31 -6.74 -8.19
C LEU A 26 3.45 -8.24 -8.48
N GLU A 27 2.35 -8.92 -8.83
CA GLU A 27 2.38 -10.32 -9.25
C GLU A 27 3.17 -10.50 -10.54
N ASP A 28 2.96 -9.64 -11.54
CA ASP A 28 3.68 -9.68 -12.81
C ASP A 28 5.18 -9.43 -12.60
N LEU A 29 5.52 -8.46 -11.73
CA LEU A 29 6.89 -8.19 -11.36
C LEU A 29 7.52 -9.41 -10.67
N TYR A 30 6.84 -9.96 -9.66
CA TYR A 30 7.33 -11.14 -8.94
C TYR A 30 7.52 -12.34 -9.88
N ASN A 31 6.61 -12.56 -10.83
CA ASN A 31 6.66 -13.67 -11.77
C ASN A 31 7.61 -13.43 -12.95
N CYS A 32 8.19 -12.22 -13.09
CA CYS A 32 8.95 -11.81 -14.26
C CYS A 32 8.17 -12.01 -15.57
N ASP A 33 6.90 -11.62 -15.60
CA ASP A 33 6.01 -11.86 -16.75
C ASP A 33 6.41 -10.98 -17.97
N PRO A 34 7.00 -11.54 -19.03
CA PRO A 34 7.47 -10.77 -20.18
C PRO A 34 6.32 -10.19 -21.01
N GLU A 35 5.12 -10.77 -20.90
CA GLU A 35 3.92 -10.30 -21.61
C GLU A 35 3.16 -9.24 -20.82
N SER A 36 3.61 -8.92 -19.60
CA SER A 36 2.95 -7.90 -18.79
C SER A 36 3.06 -6.54 -19.45
N LYS A 37 1.91 -5.94 -19.74
CA LYS A 37 1.82 -4.54 -20.18
C LYS A 37 2.35 -3.54 -19.15
N PHE A 38 2.53 -3.97 -17.89
CA PHE A 38 2.94 -3.09 -16.80
C PHE A 38 4.45 -3.15 -16.55
N VAL A 39 5.05 -4.33 -16.51
CA VAL A 39 6.42 -4.50 -15.98
C VAL A 39 7.43 -5.03 -17.00
N SER A 40 7.01 -5.46 -18.19
CA SER A 40 7.91 -6.00 -19.22
C SER A 40 9.13 -5.10 -19.49
N HIS A 41 8.93 -3.79 -19.51
CA HIS A 41 9.97 -2.77 -19.74
C HIS A 41 10.96 -2.54 -18.58
N VAL A 42 10.80 -3.24 -17.45
CA VAL A 42 11.71 -3.15 -16.29
C VAL A 42 12.33 -4.48 -15.89
N LEU A 43 11.99 -5.59 -16.55
CA LEU A 43 12.44 -6.93 -16.14
C LEU A 43 13.94 -7.16 -16.34
N ASP A 44 14.57 -6.40 -17.23
CA ASP A 44 16.00 -6.43 -17.52
C ASP A 44 16.83 -5.50 -16.63
N LYS A 45 16.19 -4.77 -15.71
CA LYS A 45 16.83 -3.74 -14.88
C LYS A 45 17.16 -4.27 -13.49
N GLU A 46 18.27 -3.79 -12.93
CA GLU A 46 18.57 -3.98 -11.52
C GLU A 46 17.59 -3.15 -10.66
N ILE A 47 16.84 -3.81 -9.79
CA ILE A 47 15.87 -3.15 -8.90
C ILE A 47 16.48 -3.01 -7.51
N LYS A 48 16.92 -1.80 -7.16
CA LYS A 48 17.49 -1.50 -5.83
C LYS A 48 16.44 -1.09 -4.81
N MET A 49 15.35 -0.50 -5.28
CA MET A 49 14.27 -0.01 -4.43
C MET A 49 12.94 -0.13 -5.15
N ILE A 50 11.90 -0.47 -4.40
CA ILE A 50 10.51 -0.37 -4.83
C ILE A 50 9.79 0.54 -3.84
N LEU A 51 9.06 1.50 -4.37
CA LEU A 51 8.19 2.38 -3.61
C LEU A 51 6.74 2.15 -4.06
N LEU A 52 5.88 1.78 -3.12
CA LEU A 52 4.43 1.81 -3.33
C LEU A 52 3.91 3.07 -2.65
N HIS A 53 3.50 4.04 -3.47
CA HIS A 53 3.07 5.32 -2.96
C HIS A 53 1.56 5.38 -2.73
N ASN A 54 1.18 5.82 -1.54
CA ASN A 54 -0.19 6.10 -1.08
C ASN A 54 -1.17 4.91 -1.15
N VAL A 55 -0.86 3.84 -0.42
CA VAL A 55 -1.75 2.67 -0.33
C VAL A 55 -3.06 2.96 0.41
N SER A 56 -3.13 4.04 1.18
CA SER A 56 -4.37 4.47 1.84
C SER A 56 -5.45 4.98 0.89
N ALA A 57 -5.11 5.31 -0.36
CA ALA A 57 -6.12 5.66 -1.35
C ALA A 57 -7.20 4.58 -1.50
N PHE A 58 -6.80 3.31 -1.40
CA PHE A 58 -7.70 2.16 -1.55
C PHE A 58 -8.49 1.80 -0.29
N TYR A 59 -8.13 2.35 0.87
CA TYR A 59 -8.83 2.07 2.11
C TYR A 59 -10.32 2.40 2.00
N PHE A 60 -10.63 3.58 1.45
CA PHE A 60 -12.03 3.98 1.26
C PHE A 60 -12.74 3.13 0.21
N ASP A 61 -12.06 2.77 -0.87
CA ASP A 61 -12.61 1.88 -1.90
C ASP A 61 -13.08 0.56 -1.27
N PHE A 62 -12.29 0.00 -0.35
CA PHE A 62 -12.69 -1.21 0.38
C PHE A 62 -13.84 -1.01 1.35
N GLN A 63 -13.98 0.17 1.95
CA GLN A 63 -15.10 0.49 2.84
C GLN A 63 -16.44 0.59 2.10
N VAL A 64 -16.41 0.94 0.81
CA VAL A 64 -17.61 1.03 -0.04
C VAL A 64 -17.80 -0.19 -0.94
N LEU A 65 -16.82 -1.10 -1.02
CA LEU A 65 -16.86 -2.28 -1.89
C LEU A 65 -18.09 -3.15 -1.61
N ASP A 66 -18.92 -3.33 -2.62
CA ASP A 66 -20.13 -4.15 -2.57
C ASP A 66 -20.40 -4.89 -3.88
N GLN A 67 -21.52 -5.61 -3.93
CA GLN A 67 -21.93 -6.39 -5.11
C GLN A 67 -22.27 -5.54 -6.34
N TYR A 68 -22.44 -4.23 -6.19
CA TYR A 68 -22.84 -3.30 -7.25
C TYR A 68 -21.67 -2.51 -7.84
N ASN A 69 -20.63 -2.21 -7.05
CA ASN A 69 -19.50 -1.37 -7.49
C ASN A 69 -18.16 -2.11 -7.65
N TYR A 70 -18.09 -3.42 -7.33
CA TYR A 70 -16.81 -4.14 -7.33
C TYR A 70 -16.05 -4.09 -8.67
N THR A 71 -16.75 -4.09 -9.80
CA THR A 71 -16.14 -4.00 -11.13
C THR A 71 -15.48 -2.66 -11.36
N ASP A 72 -16.11 -1.57 -10.91
CA ASP A 72 -15.60 -0.21 -11.06
C ASP A 72 -14.35 0.00 -10.20
N LEU A 73 -14.27 -0.72 -9.08
CA LEU A 73 -13.09 -0.80 -8.20
C LEU A 73 -12.02 -1.81 -8.71
N GLY A 74 -12.20 -2.37 -9.91
CA GLY A 74 -11.22 -3.24 -10.58
C GLY A 74 -11.26 -4.72 -10.18
N PHE A 75 -12.25 -5.17 -9.39
CA PHE A 75 -12.38 -6.57 -9.00
C PHE A 75 -13.14 -7.37 -10.06
N SER A 76 -12.66 -8.58 -10.37
CA SER A 76 -13.33 -9.48 -11.32
C SER A 76 -14.52 -10.22 -10.71
N LYS A 77 -14.55 -10.38 -9.38
CA LYS A 77 -15.63 -11.02 -8.62
C LYS A 77 -15.78 -10.35 -7.26
N PHE A 78 -17.02 -10.17 -6.83
CA PHE A 78 -17.33 -9.79 -5.45
C PHE A 78 -17.43 -11.03 -4.56
N ASN A 79 -16.79 -10.97 -3.39
CA ASN A 79 -16.93 -11.98 -2.35
C ASN A 79 -17.03 -11.33 -0.98
N LYS A 80 -18.25 -11.21 -0.45
CA LYS A 80 -18.55 -10.62 0.85
C LYS A 80 -17.86 -11.29 2.05
N ASN A 81 -17.34 -12.51 1.88
CA ASN A 81 -16.69 -13.25 2.96
C ASN A 81 -15.18 -12.92 3.06
N ILE A 82 -14.63 -12.13 2.13
CA ILE A 82 -13.24 -11.68 2.17
C ILE A 82 -13.19 -10.36 2.96
N PRO A 83 -12.61 -10.34 4.17
CA PRO A 83 -12.46 -9.10 4.92
C PRO A 83 -11.40 -8.21 4.27
N GLU A 84 -11.52 -6.88 4.43
CA GLU A 84 -10.57 -5.89 3.91
C GLU A 84 -9.10 -6.24 4.25
N GLU A 85 -8.87 -6.70 5.48
CA GLU A 85 -7.55 -7.09 5.97
C GLU A 85 -6.87 -8.16 5.09
N HIS A 86 -7.64 -9.01 4.42
CA HIS A 86 -7.11 -10.01 3.51
C HIS A 86 -6.37 -9.38 2.32
N TYR A 87 -6.88 -8.27 1.78
CA TYR A 87 -6.24 -7.57 0.65
C TYR A 87 -4.88 -7.00 1.05
N TYR A 88 -4.79 -6.34 2.21
CA TYR A 88 -3.52 -5.84 2.73
C TYR A 88 -2.54 -6.97 3.13
N LYS A 89 -3.06 -8.12 3.61
CA LYS A 89 -2.22 -9.32 3.82
C LYS A 89 -1.60 -9.79 2.51
N ASN A 90 -2.37 -9.87 1.42
CA ASN A 90 -1.84 -10.23 0.11
C ASN A 90 -0.82 -9.21 -0.41
N LEU A 91 -1.08 -7.91 -0.21
CA LEU A 91 -0.14 -6.85 -0.57
C LEU A 91 1.20 -6.99 0.17
N SER A 92 1.17 -7.12 1.51
CA SER A 92 2.40 -7.31 2.29
C SER A 92 3.15 -8.60 1.94
N TYR A 93 2.42 -9.68 1.62
CA TYR A 93 3.02 -10.93 1.17
C TYR A 93 3.78 -10.74 -0.15
N LEU A 94 3.17 -10.09 -1.15
CA LEU A 94 3.80 -9.82 -2.44
C LEU A 94 5.03 -8.91 -2.29
N ILE A 95 4.92 -7.84 -1.49
CA ILE A 95 6.06 -6.94 -1.22
C ILE A 95 7.24 -7.71 -0.65
N LYS A 96 7.00 -8.59 0.33
CA LYS A 96 8.06 -9.43 0.92
C LYS A 96 8.68 -10.39 -0.08
N LYS A 97 7.86 -11.00 -0.94
CA LYS A 97 8.33 -11.91 -1.99
C LYS A 97 9.20 -11.20 -3.02
N ILE A 98 8.80 -10.02 -3.45
CA ILE A 98 9.56 -9.19 -4.39
C ILE A 98 10.86 -8.71 -3.72
N ASN A 99 10.77 -8.22 -2.48
CA ASN A 99 11.93 -7.80 -1.68
C ASN A 99 13.00 -8.91 -1.62
N ALA A 100 12.59 -10.13 -1.28
CA ALA A 100 13.47 -11.29 -1.22
C ALA A 100 14.01 -11.72 -2.59
N LYS A 101 13.19 -11.64 -3.65
CA LYS A 101 13.58 -12.05 -5.01
C LYS A 101 14.62 -11.11 -5.62
N TYR A 102 14.42 -9.80 -5.46
CA TYR A 102 15.28 -8.78 -6.06
C TYR A 102 16.36 -8.28 -5.10
N ASN A 103 16.33 -8.69 -3.82
CA ASN A 103 17.20 -8.18 -2.77
C ASN A 103 17.21 -6.63 -2.71
N CYS A 104 16.01 -6.04 -2.81
CA CYS A 104 15.81 -4.60 -2.91
C CYS A 104 15.32 -4.00 -1.58
N LEU A 105 15.31 -2.68 -1.43
CA LEU A 105 14.56 -2.01 -0.38
C LEU A 105 13.09 -1.86 -0.81
N SER A 106 12.14 -2.11 0.10
CA SER A 106 10.72 -1.85 -0.15
C SER A 106 10.20 -0.77 0.79
N VAL A 107 9.65 0.30 0.24
CA VAL A 107 9.01 1.38 0.99
C VAL A 107 7.56 1.47 0.59
N VAL A 108 6.68 1.63 1.58
CA VAL A 108 5.26 1.86 1.37
C VAL A 108 4.89 3.14 2.08
N THR A 109 4.13 4.00 1.42
CA THR A 109 3.60 5.22 2.03
C THR A 109 2.08 5.16 2.09
N SER A 110 1.54 5.79 3.12
CA SER A 110 0.12 6.04 3.30
C SER A 110 -0.03 7.43 3.92
N TYR A 111 -1.19 8.06 3.72
CA TYR A 111 -1.55 9.24 4.49
C TYR A 111 -1.89 8.88 5.93
N ASP A 112 -1.82 9.89 6.79
CA ASP A 112 -2.20 9.80 8.20
C ASP A 112 -3.70 9.50 8.38
N TYR A 113 -4.10 9.19 9.61
CA TYR A 113 -5.50 8.92 9.92
C TYR A 113 -6.42 10.13 9.65
N GLU A 114 -5.89 11.36 9.73
CA GLU A 114 -6.66 12.60 9.55
C GLU A 114 -7.11 12.78 8.10
N PHE A 115 -6.22 12.54 7.13
CA PHE A 115 -6.58 12.50 5.71
C PHE A 115 -7.67 11.45 5.46
N ASN A 116 -7.56 10.30 6.14
CA ASN A 116 -8.53 9.21 6.02
C ASN A 116 -9.85 9.47 6.78
N CYS A 117 -10.06 10.64 7.41
CA CYS A 117 -11.33 11.01 8.04
C CYS A 117 -12.25 11.86 7.14
N GLY A 118 -11.83 12.18 5.92
CA GLY A 118 -12.61 12.96 4.96
C GLY A 118 -12.81 14.43 5.36
N LEU A 119 -13.51 15.19 4.52
CA LEU A 119 -13.64 16.66 4.60
C LEU A 119 -14.35 17.21 5.85
N GLN A 120 -14.93 16.38 6.74
CA GLN A 120 -15.68 16.84 7.92
C GLN A 120 -15.50 16.00 9.19
N GLY A 121 -14.51 15.11 9.27
CA GLY A 121 -14.32 14.29 10.49
C GLY A 121 -15.54 13.41 10.83
N SER A 122 -16.36 13.09 9.83
CA SER A 122 -17.62 12.35 9.97
C SER A 122 -17.42 10.88 10.36
N TYR A 123 -16.18 10.38 10.30
CA TYR A 123 -15.80 9.05 10.76
C TYR A 123 -15.05 9.14 12.09
N GLN A 124 -15.70 8.70 13.18
CA GLN A 124 -15.02 8.44 14.44
C GLN A 124 -14.02 7.30 14.22
N TYR A 125 -12.74 7.63 14.27
CA TYR A 125 -11.68 6.66 14.16
C TYR A 125 -11.21 6.22 15.55
N ASN A 126 -11.43 4.94 15.87
CA ASN A 126 -10.95 4.33 17.11
C ASN A 126 -9.79 3.38 16.79
N PRO A 127 -8.52 3.80 16.98
CA PRO A 127 -7.37 2.94 16.76
C PRO A 127 -7.41 1.75 17.71
N LYS A 128 -7.11 0.54 17.19
CA LYS A 128 -7.12 -0.69 18.01
C LYS A 128 -5.77 -0.97 18.68
N ASP A 129 -4.69 -0.36 18.19
CA ASP A 129 -3.35 -0.47 18.77
C ASP A 129 -2.47 0.74 18.43
N GLU A 130 -1.23 0.73 18.95
CA GLU A 130 -0.23 1.80 18.79
C GLU A 130 0.10 2.11 17.32
N TYR A 131 0.13 1.11 16.44
CA TYR A 131 0.43 1.32 15.02
C TYR A 131 -0.71 2.03 14.30
N GLN A 132 -1.93 1.82 14.77
CA GLN A 132 -3.13 2.44 14.22
C GLN A 132 -3.35 3.88 14.71
N LYS A 133 -2.62 4.35 15.73
CA LYS A 133 -2.74 5.75 16.18
C LYS A 133 -2.49 6.77 15.07
N PHE A 134 -1.68 6.41 14.08
CA PHE A 134 -1.22 7.32 13.03
C PHE A 134 -1.78 7.00 11.65
N THR A 135 -2.42 5.84 11.46
CA THR A 135 -2.91 5.40 10.15
C THR A 135 -4.12 4.47 10.27
N LYS A 136 -5.05 4.56 9.31
CA LYS A 136 -6.20 3.65 9.25
C LYS A 136 -5.88 2.27 8.66
N MET A 137 -4.65 2.05 8.22
CA MET A 137 -4.24 0.75 7.67
C MET A 137 -4.42 -0.37 8.71
N PRO A 138 -4.70 -1.61 8.29
CA PRO A 138 -4.76 -2.73 9.22
C PRO A 138 -3.43 -2.88 9.96
N SER A 139 -3.45 -3.02 11.29
CA SER A 139 -2.21 -3.11 12.07
C SER A 139 -1.36 -4.33 11.71
N THR A 140 -1.97 -5.42 11.25
CA THR A 140 -1.25 -6.59 10.73
C THR A 140 -0.43 -6.27 9.47
N PHE A 141 -0.90 -5.34 8.64
CA PHE A 141 -0.15 -4.83 7.50
C PHE A 141 1.04 -3.98 7.96
N VAL A 142 0.82 -3.02 8.86
CA VAL A 142 1.89 -2.14 9.38
C VAL A 142 2.98 -2.95 10.09
N LYS A 143 2.60 -3.92 10.94
CA LYS A 143 3.51 -4.85 11.62
C LYS A 143 4.28 -5.77 10.68
N SER A 144 3.89 -5.86 9.40
CA SER A 144 4.62 -6.68 8.43
C SER A 144 5.97 -6.07 8.04
N PHE A 145 6.13 -4.75 8.19
CA PHE A 145 7.34 -3.98 7.90
C PHE A 145 8.28 -3.92 9.10
N ASP A 146 9.57 -3.69 8.86
CA ASP A 146 10.58 -3.68 9.92
C ASP A 146 10.60 -2.36 10.70
N THR A 147 10.27 -1.27 10.02
CA THR A 147 10.17 0.08 10.57
C THR A 147 8.93 0.76 10.02
N ALA A 148 8.21 1.46 10.90
CA ALA A 148 7.19 2.44 10.52
C ALA A 148 7.66 3.84 10.93
N VAL A 149 7.44 4.82 10.05
CA VAL A 149 7.80 6.22 10.29
C VAL A 149 6.54 7.06 10.08
N HIS A 150 6.17 7.82 11.10
CA HIS A 150 5.11 8.80 11.05
C HIS A 150 5.73 10.20 10.97
N ILE A 151 5.26 11.00 10.02
CA ILE A 151 5.65 12.41 9.88
C ILE A 151 4.36 13.21 10.06
N ASN A 152 4.26 13.93 11.17
CA ASN A 152 3.04 14.68 11.48
C ASN A 152 2.99 16.02 10.71
N LYS A 153 1.88 16.76 10.87
CA LYS A 153 1.66 18.07 10.23
C LYS A 153 2.74 19.11 10.56
N ASN A 154 3.39 18.99 11.71
CA ASN A 154 4.47 19.87 12.14
C ASN A 154 5.86 19.41 11.66
N GLN A 155 5.92 18.38 10.81
CA GLN A 155 7.16 17.73 10.34
C GLN A 155 7.97 17.02 11.43
N GLU A 156 7.35 16.74 12.57
CA GLU A 156 7.98 15.92 13.61
C GLU A 156 7.94 14.46 13.18
N ILE A 157 9.02 13.74 13.48
CA ILE A 157 9.23 12.36 13.06
C ILE A 157 9.10 11.44 14.26
N GLU A 158 8.14 10.52 14.18
CA GLU A 158 7.95 9.44 15.15
C GLU A 158 8.31 8.12 14.48
N MET A 159 9.27 7.39 15.06
CA MET A 159 9.66 6.06 14.58
C MET A 159 9.06 4.98 15.47
N ILE A 160 8.41 4.00 14.84
CA ILE A 160 7.87 2.83 15.52
C ILE A 160 8.62 1.61 14.99
N ASN A 161 9.51 1.07 15.83
CA ASN A 161 10.30 -0.10 15.49
C ASN A 161 9.72 -1.36 16.13
N LYS A 162 9.78 -2.49 15.42
CA LYS A 162 9.39 -3.81 15.97
C LYS A 162 10.07 -4.14 17.31
N SER A 163 11.28 -3.63 17.54
CA SER A 163 12.08 -3.87 18.74
C SER A 163 11.66 -3.07 19.99
N GLN A 164 10.72 -2.12 19.85
CA GLN A 164 10.26 -1.27 20.96
C GLN A 164 8.93 -1.71 21.57
N ILE A 165 8.31 -2.78 21.04
CA ILE A 165 7.08 -3.35 21.57
C ILE A 165 7.43 -4.72 22.15
N VAL A 166 7.83 -4.69 23.43
CA VAL A 166 8.00 -5.87 24.29
C VAL A 166 6.68 -6.15 25.00
#